data_AF-A0A357V8N6-F1
#
_entry.id   AF-A0A357V8N6-F1
#
_cell.length_a   1.000
_cell.length_b   1.000
_cell.length_c   1.000
_cell.angle_alpha   90.00
_cell.angle_beta   90.00
_cell.angle_gamma   90.00
#
_symmetry.space_group_name_H-M   'P 1'
#
loop_
_entity.id
_entity.type
_entity.pdbx_description
1 polymer ?
#
loop_
_entity_poly.entity_id
_entity_poly.type
_entity_poly.pdbx_seq_one_letter_code
_entity_poly.pdbx_strand_id
1 'polypeptide(L)'
;MAALATGDDREADRAAQILRLTLSNRIVVVRHIANSLVLLGLIGTVIGFIIALSGVDPTAASDANKVGAMVATLISGMSVALNTTLVGSILYVWLIVNHRILATGTVRLLAAALQAPAPADTARRRAAE
;
A
#
# COMPACT_ATOMS: atom_id res chain seq x y z
N MET A 1 28.63 38.97 11.89
CA MET A 1 28.24 38.15 10.71
C MET A 1 27.95 36.67 11.01
N ALA A 2 28.29 36.12 12.18
CA ALA A 2 28.04 34.70 12.52
C ALA A 2 26.58 34.35 12.91
N ALA A 3 25.77 35.32 13.36
CA ALA A 3 24.41 35.07 13.86
C ALA A 3 23.34 34.88 12.77
N LEU A 4 23.60 35.31 11.53
CA LEU A 4 22.64 35.21 10.42
C LEU A 4 22.69 33.85 9.70
N ALA A 5 23.85 33.18 9.67
CA ALA A 5 23.98 31.85 9.07
C ALA A 5 23.21 30.78 9.87
N THR A 6 23.19 30.88 11.20
CA THR A 6 22.50 29.93 12.09
C THR A 6 20.96 30.00 12.03
N GLY A 7 20.39 31.04 11.40
CA GLY A 7 18.95 31.19 11.20
C GLY A 7 18.44 30.38 10.01
N ASP A 8 19.12 30.50 8.88
CA ASP A 8 18.80 29.84 7.60
C ASP A 8 18.88 28.31 7.73
N ASP A 9 19.93 27.80 8.39
CA ASP A 9 20.12 26.37 8.66
C ASP A 9 18.95 25.77 9.48
N ARG A 10 18.43 26.53 10.45
CA ARG A 10 17.31 26.10 11.29
C ARG A 10 15.97 26.12 10.56
N GLU A 11 15.81 27.02 9.59
CA GLU A 11 14.61 27.09 8.75
C GLU A 11 14.59 25.96 7.72
N ALA A 12 15.73 25.66 7.10
CA ALA A 12 15.90 24.50 6.22
C ALA A 12 15.62 23.19 6.96
N ASP A 13 16.16 23.02 8.17
CA ASP A 13 15.88 21.85 9.02
C ASP A 13 14.40 21.72 9.37
N ARG A 14 13.71 22.82 9.70
CA ARG A 14 12.26 22.80 9.98
C ARG A 14 11.44 22.43 8.74
N ALA A 15 11.78 23.00 7.58
CA ALA A 15 11.11 22.69 6.33
C ALA A 15 11.28 21.21 5.96
N ALA A 16 12.49 20.66 6.13
CA ALA A 16 12.78 19.25 5.93
C ALA A 16 12.00 18.35 6.90
N GLN A 17 11.86 18.75 8.18
CA GLN A 17 11.05 18.01 9.14
C GLN A 17 9.55 17.99 8.77
N ILE A 18 9.00 19.13 8.34
CA ILE A 18 7.60 19.23 7.89
C ILE A 18 7.37 18.39 6.62
N LEU A 19 8.31 18.44 5.67
CA LEU A 19 8.26 17.63 4.45
C LEU A 19 8.29 16.14 4.79
N ARG A 20 9.20 15.73 5.69
CA ARG A 20 9.30 14.34 6.17
C ARG A 20 7.99 13.89 6.82
N LEU A 21 7.38 14.71 7.67
CA LEU A 21 6.10 14.43 8.32
C LEU A 21 4.98 14.22 7.30
N THR A 22 4.87 15.12 6.33
CA THR A 22 3.82 15.09 5.30
C THR A 22 3.97 13.86 4.39
N LEU A 23 5.20 13.55 3.96
CA LEU A 23 5.48 12.39 3.12
C LEU A 23 5.29 11.08 3.89
N SER A 24 5.76 11.00 5.14
CA SER A 24 5.56 9.82 5.99
C SER A 24 4.09 9.50 6.17
N ASN A 25 3.24 10.52 6.42
CA ASN A 25 1.80 10.33 6.57
C ASN A 25 1.16 9.76 5.29
N ARG A 26 1.51 10.31 4.11
CA ARG A 26 0.98 9.82 2.83
C ARG A 26 1.44 8.40 2.50
N ILE A 27 2.69 8.06 2.81
CA ILE A 27 3.24 6.72 2.62
C ILE A 27 2.51 5.69 3.49
N VAL A 28 2.20 6.04 4.75
CA VAL A 28 1.48 5.14 5.68
C VAL A 28 0.08 4.77 5.17
N VAL A 29 -0.64 5.69 4.53
CA VAL A 29 -1.96 5.42 3.95
C VAL A 29 -1.89 4.30 2.90
N VAL A 30 -0.88 4.32 2.03
CA VAL A 30 -0.69 3.27 1.01
C VAL A 30 -0.46 1.91 1.66
N ARG A 31 0.31 1.86 2.76
CA ARG A 31 0.53 0.62 3.52
C ARG A 31 -0.76 0.10 4.17
N HIS A 32 -1.57 1.00 4.73
CA HIS A 32 -2.85 0.61 5.30
C HIS A 32 -3.81 0.05 4.25
N ILE A 33 -3.91 0.69 3.09
CA ILE A 33 -4.72 0.18 1.98
C ILE A 33 -4.22 -1.21 1.56
N ALA A 34 -2.90 -1.40 1.43
CA ALA A 34 -2.33 -2.70 1.09
C ALA A 34 -2.78 -3.79 2.10
N ASN A 35 -2.65 -3.54 3.39
CA ASN A 35 -3.07 -4.52 4.40
C ASN A 35 -4.57 -4.81 4.35
N SER A 36 -5.41 -3.80 4.04
CA SER A 36 -6.84 -3.98 3.86
C SER A 36 -7.21 -4.85 2.66
N LEU A 37 -6.39 -4.86 1.60
CA LEU A 37 -6.61 -5.73 0.43
C LEU A 37 -6.49 -7.22 0.78
N VAL A 38 -5.59 -7.59 1.69
CA VAL A 38 -5.47 -8.97 2.18
C VAL A 38 -6.71 -9.36 2.99
N LEU A 39 -7.17 -8.46 3.87
CA LEU A 39 -8.42 -8.66 4.62
C LEU A 39 -9.63 -8.77 3.68
N LEU A 40 -9.67 -7.99 2.60
CA LEU A 40 -10.70 -8.10 1.58
C LEU A 40 -10.66 -9.46 0.87
N GLY A 41 -9.47 -9.99 0.57
CA GLY A 41 -9.32 -11.35 0.04
C GLY A 41 -9.85 -12.43 1.00
N LEU A 42 -9.60 -12.27 2.30
CA LEU A 42 -10.16 -13.15 3.35
C LEU A 42 -11.70 -13.04 3.43
N ILE A 43 -12.27 -11.84 3.28
CA ILE A 43 -13.73 -11.69 3.21
C ILE A 43 -14.29 -12.43 1.97
N GLY A 44 -13.56 -12.38 0.86
CA GLY A 44 -13.88 -13.14 -0.35
C GLY A 44 -13.91 -14.65 -0.15
N THR A 45 -13.05 -15.22 0.70
CA THR A 45 -13.11 -16.66 1.03
C THR A 45 -14.37 -17.00 1.82
N VAL A 46 -14.75 -16.16 2.78
CA VAL A 46 -15.99 -16.35 3.55
C VAL A 46 -17.20 -16.31 2.61
N ILE A 47 -17.26 -15.35 1.69
CA ILE A 47 -18.34 -15.25 0.70
C ILE A 47 -18.37 -16.48 -0.21
N GLY A 48 -17.21 -16.91 -0.71
CA GLY A 48 -17.11 -18.10 -1.56
C GLY A 48 -17.54 -19.38 -0.84
N PHE A 49 -17.23 -19.53 0.45
CA PHE A 49 -17.73 -20.65 1.25
C PHE A 49 -19.24 -20.57 1.50
N ILE A 50 -19.80 -19.38 1.71
CA ILE A 50 -21.27 -19.21 1.83
C ILE A 50 -21.96 -19.68 0.54
N ILE A 51 -21.42 -19.32 -0.63
CA ILE A 51 -21.96 -19.76 -1.93
C ILE A 51 -21.77 -21.27 -2.11
N ALA A 52 -20.62 -21.82 -1.74
CA ALA A 52 -20.34 -23.24 -1.89
C ALA A 52 -21.33 -24.08 -1.05
N LEU A 53 -21.59 -23.67 0.18
CA LEU A 53 -22.45 -24.39 1.12
C LEU A 53 -23.95 -24.17 0.85
N SER A 54 -24.35 -23.07 0.19
CA SER A 54 -25.77 -22.79 -0.07
C SER A 54 -26.42 -23.78 -1.05
N GLY A 55 -25.63 -24.44 -1.90
CA GLY A 55 -26.11 -25.48 -2.81
C GLY A 55 -26.09 -26.89 -2.25
N VAL A 56 -25.69 -27.09 -0.99
CA VAL A 56 -25.55 -28.41 -0.39
C VAL A 56 -26.83 -28.78 0.36
N ASP A 57 -27.60 -29.73 -0.20
CA ASP A 57 -28.69 -30.40 0.49
C ASP A 57 -28.27 -31.81 0.94
N PRO A 58 -28.05 -32.05 2.25
CA PRO A 58 -27.62 -33.34 2.76
C PRO A 58 -28.68 -34.45 2.60
N THR A 59 -29.96 -34.10 2.45
CA THR A 59 -31.05 -35.07 2.28
C THR A 59 -31.17 -35.56 0.83
N ALA A 60 -30.66 -34.77 -0.11
CA ALA A 60 -30.58 -35.11 -1.53
C ALA A 60 -29.27 -35.79 -1.93
N ALA A 61 -28.32 -35.96 -1.00
CA ALA A 61 -26.98 -36.48 -1.30
C ALA A 61 -26.97 -37.93 -1.80
N SER A 62 -28.03 -38.71 -1.50
CA SER A 62 -28.21 -40.08 -1.98
C SER A 62 -28.78 -40.17 -3.40
N ASP A 63 -29.25 -39.07 -3.97
CA ASP A 63 -29.77 -39.01 -5.34
C ASP A 63 -28.65 -38.62 -6.31
N ALA A 64 -28.15 -39.59 -7.07
CA ALA A 64 -27.05 -39.40 -8.03
C ALA A 64 -27.34 -38.29 -9.05
N ASN A 65 -28.61 -37.99 -9.34
CA ASN A 65 -28.99 -36.91 -10.25
C ASN A 65 -28.80 -35.51 -9.64
N LYS A 66 -28.82 -35.38 -8.31
CA LYS A 66 -28.66 -34.09 -7.61
C LYS A 66 -27.24 -33.80 -7.16
N VAL A 67 -26.40 -34.84 -7.03
CA VAL A 67 -24.97 -34.70 -6.70
C VAL A 67 -24.24 -33.80 -7.68
N GLY A 68 -24.53 -33.90 -8.98
CA GLY A 68 -23.89 -33.06 -10.01
C GLY A 68 -24.13 -31.56 -9.80
N ALA A 69 -25.36 -31.17 -9.45
CA ALA A 69 -25.71 -29.77 -9.18
C ALA A 69 -25.10 -29.26 -7.87
N MET A 70 -25.04 -30.11 -6.83
CA MET A 70 -24.36 -29.78 -5.57
C MET A 70 -22.85 -29.54 -5.79
N VAL A 71 -22.20 -30.43 -6.54
CA VAL A 71 -20.78 -30.31 -6.88
C VAL A 71 -20.51 -29.06 -7.71
N ALA A 72 -21.36 -28.75 -8.69
CA ALA A 72 -21.23 -27.52 -9.48
C ALA A 72 -21.28 -26.27 -8.60
N THR A 73 -22.17 -26.23 -7.60
CA THR A 73 -22.30 -25.09 -6.68
C THR A 73 -21.12 -24.99 -5.73
N LEU A 74 -20.64 -26.12 -5.22
CA LEU A 74 -19.41 -26.18 -4.40
C LEU A 74 -18.19 -25.67 -5.16
N ILE A 75 -18.00 -26.11 -6.42
CA ILE A 75 -16.88 -25.66 -7.26
C ILE A 75 -17.01 -24.18 -7.57
N SER A 76 -18.23 -23.69 -7.84
CA SER A 76 -18.48 -22.26 -8.09
C SER A 76 -18.09 -21.41 -6.88
N GLY A 77 -18.56 -21.75 -5.68
CA GLY A 77 -18.22 -21.02 -4.46
C GLY A 77 -16.74 -21.10 -4.12
N MET A 78 -16.11 -22.26 -4.32
CA MET A 78 -14.66 -22.42 -4.12
C MET A 78 -13.85 -21.58 -5.12
N SER A 79 -14.26 -21.51 -6.38
CA SER A 79 -13.62 -20.68 -7.40
C SER A 79 -13.66 -19.19 -7.02
N VAL A 80 -14.81 -18.72 -6.51
CA VAL A 80 -14.94 -17.34 -6.00
C VAL A 80 -14.00 -17.10 -4.81
N ALA A 81 -13.92 -18.03 -3.86
CA ALA A 81 -13.01 -17.92 -2.71
C ALA A 81 -11.54 -17.82 -3.13
N LEU A 82 -11.11 -18.70 -4.04
CA LEU A 82 -9.74 -18.76 -4.51
C LEU A 82 -9.37 -17.53 -5.35
N ASN A 83 -10.25 -17.11 -6.27
CA ASN A 83 -9.98 -15.95 -7.12
C ASN A 83 -9.91 -14.63 -6.31
N THR A 84 -10.80 -14.44 -5.34
CA THR A 84 -10.78 -13.25 -4.48
C THR A 84 -9.56 -13.22 -3.56
N THR A 85 -9.11 -14.37 -3.06
CA THR A 85 -7.84 -14.50 -2.31
C THR A 85 -6.64 -14.15 -3.18
N LEU A 86 -6.62 -14.66 -4.41
CA LEU A 86 -5.55 -14.41 -5.37
C LEU A 86 -5.47 -12.93 -5.71
N VAL A 87 -6.60 -12.30 -6.06
CA VAL A 87 -6.68 -10.87 -6.36
C VAL A 87 -6.22 -10.03 -5.18
N GLY A 88 -6.70 -10.32 -3.96
CA GLY A 88 -6.29 -9.60 -2.75
C GLY A 88 -4.77 -9.71 -2.48
N SER A 89 -4.20 -10.89 -2.68
CA SER A 89 -2.77 -11.16 -2.47
C SER A 89 -1.89 -10.51 -3.54
N ILE A 90 -2.26 -10.63 -4.82
CA ILE A 90 -1.52 -10.01 -5.93
C ILE A 90 -1.53 -8.49 -5.76
N LEU A 91 -2.70 -7.91 -5.49
CA LEU A 91 -2.84 -6.46 -5.36
C LEU A 91 -2.10 -5.94 -4.11
N TYR A 92 -2.07 -6.71 -3.02
CA TYR A 92 -1.21 -6.43 -1.86
C TYR A 92 0.28 -6.38 -2.22
N VAL A 93 0.80 -7.41 -2.89
CA VAL A 93 2.21 -7.50 -3.29
C VAL A 93 2.56 -6.35 -4.25
N TRP A 94 1.68 -6.05 -5.20
CA TRP A 94 1.88 -4.92 -6.10
C TRP A 94 1.97 -3.59 -5.33
N LEU A 95 1.03 -3.35 -4.40
CA LEU A 95 0.96 -2.09 -3.68
C LEU A 95 2.12 -1.92 -2.69
N ILE A 96 2.61 -3.00 -2.07
CA ILE A 96 3.77 -2.94 -1.17
C ILE A 96 5.07 -2.65 -1.92
N VAL A 97 5.23 -3.16 -3.15
CA VAL A 97 6.38 -2.84 -4.01
C VAL A 97 6.36 -1.34 -4.38
N ASN A 98 5.22 -0.82 -4.82
CA ASN A 98 5.05 0.60 -5.12
C ASN A 98 5.31 1.47 -3.89
N HIS A 99 4.81 1.06 -2.72
CA HIS A 99 5.10 1.71 -1.45
C HIS A 99 6.60 1.75 -1.15
N ARG A 100 7.34 0.65 -1.34
CA ARG A 100 8.79 0.61 -1.12
C ARG A 100 9.54 1.58 -2.04
N ILE A 101 9.16 1.64 -3.31
CA ILE A 101 9.75 2.59 -4.27
C ILE A 101 9.49 4.03 -3.81
N LEU A 102 8.26 4.36 -3.43
CA LEU A 102 7.87 5.70 -2.99
C LEU A 102 8.55 6.13 -1.69
N ALA A 103 8.68 5.20 -0.73
CA ALA A 103 9.37 5.44 0.53
C ALA A 103 10.87 5.70 0.30
N THR A 104 11.51 4.89 -0.56
CA THR A 104 12.92 5.08 -0.92
C THR A 104 13.13 6.41 -1.66
N GLY A 105 12.24 6.74 -2.61
CA GLY A 105 12.28 8.02 -3.33
C GLY A 105 12.11 9.23 -2.41
N THR A 106 11.22 9.15 -1.43
CA THR A 106 11.01 10.17 -0.41
C THR A 106 12.26 10.41 0.44
N VAL A 107 12.94 9.35 0.87
CA VAL A 107 14.20 9.47 1.63
C VAL A 107 15.28 10.13 0.77
N ARG A 108 15.39 9.76 -0.51
CA ARG A 108 16.35 10.39 -1.44
C ARG A 108 16.05 11.87 -1.66
N LEU A 109 14.78 12.24 -1.82
CA LEU A 109 14.37 13.64 -1.98
C LEU A 109 14.68 14.46 -0.72
N LEU A 110 14.39 13.91 0.46
CA LEU A 110 14.71 14.56 1.73
C LEU A 110 16.23 14.74 1.91
N ALA A 111 17.02 13.72 1.59
CA ALA A 111 18.48 13.79 1.65
C ALA A 111 19.03 14.85 0.67
N ALA A 112 18.50 14.90 -0.56
CA ALA A 112 18.87 15.90 -1.54
C ALA A 112 18.47 17.32 -1.12
N ALA A 113 17.29 17.49 -0.52
CA ALA A 113 16.82 18.78 -0.02
C ALA A 113 17.69 19.31 1.14
N LEU A 114 18.14 18.43 2.03
CA LEU A 114 19.04 18.76 3.14
C LEU A 114 20.48 19.06 2.69
N GLN A 115 20.93 18.47 1.58
CA GLN A 115 22.28 18.65 1.03
C GLN A 115 22.36 19.78 -0.01
N ALA A 116 21.22 20.32 -0.45
CA ALA A 116 21.19 21.40 -1.43
C ALA A 116 21.81 22.68 -0.81
N PRO A 117 22.80 23.31 -1.47
CA PRO A 117 23.37 24.57 -0.97
C PRO A 117 22.29 25.63 -0.86
N ALA A 118 22.29 26.38 0.25
CA ALA A 118 21.37 27.50 0.43
C ALA A 118 21.50 28.49 -0.76
N PRO A 119 20.39 29.01 -1.30
CA PRO A 119 20.41 29.93 -2.44
C PRO A 119 21.22 31.21 -2.16
N ALA A 120 21.44 31.58 -0.89
CA ALA A 120 22.30 32.69 -0.50
C ALA A 120 23.80 32.41 -0.76
N ASP A 121 24.25 31.16 -0.67
CA ASP A 121 25.66 30.78 -0.86
C ASP A 121 26.05 30.75 -2.34
N THR A 122 25.12 30.37 -3.23
CA THR A 122 25.33 30.44 -4.67
C THR A 122 25.37 31.88 -5.18
N ALA A 123 24.52 32.77 -4.63
CA ALA A 123 24.56 34.20 -4.94
C ALA A 123 25.85 34.88 -4.45
N ARG A 124 26.33 34.55 -3.24
CA ARG A 124 27.60 35.08 -2.72
C ARG A 124 28.83 34.56 -3.46
N ARG A 125 28.85 33.28 -3.86
CA ARG A 125 29.92 32.73 -4.71
C ARG A 125 29.99 33.40 -6.08
N ARG A 126 28.83 33.63 -6.71
CA ARG A 126 28.74 34.37 -7.98
C ARG A 126 29.09 35.85 -7.87
N ALA A 127 28.93 36.46 -6.70
CA ALA A 127 29.32 37.84 -6.45
C ALA A 127 30.81 37.99 -6.05
N ALA A 128 31.50 36.88 -5.78
CA ALA A 128 32.91 36.85 -5.41
C ALA A 128 33.84 36.38 -6.55
N GLU A 129 33.27 35.92 -7.67
CA GLU A 129 33.92 35.69 -8.97
C GLU A 129 33.73 36.90 -9.89
#